data_AF-A0A661N6U5-F1
#
_entry.id   AF-A0A661N6U5-F1
#
_cell.length_a   1.000
_cell.length_b   1.000
_cell.length_c   1.000
_cell.angle_alpha   90.00
_cell.angle_beta   90.00
_cell.angle_gamma   90.00
#
_symmetry.space_group_name_H-M   'P 1'
#
loop_
_entity.id
_entity.type
_entity.pdbx_description
1 polymer ?
#
loop_
_entity_poly.entity_id
_entity_poly.type
_entity_poly.pdbx_seq_one_letter_code
_entity_poly.pdbx_strand_id
1 'polypeptide(L)'
;MDTSSDTSDTQGPATPDEIRARIRSEHAQISALLARVEALTERVGDGDTKSVIALRDELLALGEVLLAHLHYEEYQLPSLAEEDKVDEMVEDMHREHQSQRAIFDSVIRELDETAVGSKLVVGVRELSRAIRDDMEHEERELLSES
;
A
#
# COMPACT_ATOMS: atom_id res chain seq x y z
N MET A 1 33.02 16.76 -35.17
CA MET A 1 32.95 16.34 -33.75
C MET A 1 32.42 17.56 -33.02
N ASP A 2 31.10 17.63 -32.88
CA ASP A 2 30.45 18.64 -32.06
C ASP A 2 29.94 17.94 -30.81
N THR A 3 30.58 18.26 -29.69
CA THR A 3 30.13 17.92 -28.35
C THR A 3 29.32 19.11 -27.83
N SER A 4 28.01 18.96 -27.78
CA SER A 4 27.12 19.72 -26.90
C SER A 4 26.38 18.67 -26.08
N SER A 5 26.83 18.38 -24.86
CA SER A 5 26.45 19.05 -23.62
C SER A 5 24.94 19.17 -23.43
N ASP A 6 24.49 18.30 -22.52
CA ASP A 6 23.72 18.69 -21.34
C ASP A 6 22.20 18.89 -21.51
N THR A 7 21.49 17.80 -21.31
CA THR A 7 20.22 17.82 -20.59
C THR A 7 20.33 16.83 -19.45
N SER A 8 20.97 17.28 -18.36
CA SER A 8 20.72 16.74 -17.03
C SER A 8 19.23 16.85 -16.76
N ASP A 9 18.51 15.73 -16.91
CA ASP A 9 17.13 15.53 -16.44
C ASP A 9 17.09 15.79 -14.93
N THR A 10 17.02 17.05 -14.57
CA THR A 10 16.73 17.47 -13.21
C THR A 10 15.21 17.40 -13.15
N GLN A 11 14.69 16.20 -12.89
CA GLN A 11 13.30 15.99 -12.54
C GLN A 11 13.01 16.96 -11.38
N GLY A 12 12.26 18.01 -11.67
CA GLY A 12 11.78 18.92 -10.64
C GLY A 12 10.96 18.14 -9.60
N PRO A 13 10.71 18.72 -8.41
CA PRO A 13 9.78 18.11 -7.47
C PRO A 13 8.45 17.84 -8.18
N ALA A 14 7.87 16.66 -7.94
CA ALA A 14 6.63 16.23 -8.58
C ALA A 14 5.53 17.27 -8.32
N THR A 15 4.76 17.59 -9.35
CA THR A 15 3.62 18.48 -9.24
C THR A 15 2.48 17.80 -8.45
N PRO A 16 1.57 18.58 -7.83
CA PRO A 16 0.41 18.01 -7.13
C PRO A 16 -0.39 17.01 -7.97
N ASP A 17 -0.58 17.29 -9.26
CA ASP A 17 -1.32 16.40 -10.15
C ASP A 17 -0.55 15.11 -10.46
N GLU A 18 0.78 15.17 -10.59
CA GLU A 18 1.62 13.98 -10.76
C GLU A 18 1.60 13.10 -9.50
N ILE A 19 1.65 13.72 -8.32
CA ILE A 19 1.53 13.02 -7.03
C ILE A 19 0.17 12.31 -6.96
N ARG A 20 -0.93 13.05 -7.17
CA ARG A 20 -2.29 12.49 -7.14
C ARG A 20 -2.48 11.38 -8.18
N ALA A 21 -2.00 11.57 -9.40
CA ALA A 21 -2.12 10.58 -10.46
C ALA A 21 -1.36 9.29 -10.11
N ARG A 22 -0.17 9.42 -9.52
CA ARG A 22 0.61 8.27 -9.07
C ARG A 22 -0.08 7.52 -7.93
N ILE A 23 -0.50 8.21 -6.88
CA ILE A 23 -1.18 7.60 -5.71
C ILE A 23 -2.42 6.83 -6.17
N ARG A 24 -3.29 7.42 -7.00
CA ARG A 24 -4.47 6.71 -7.54
C ARG A 24 -4.10 5.48 -8.38
N SER A 25 -2.99 5.52 -9.12
CA SER A 25 -2.52 4.36 -9.87
C SER A 25 -2.03 3.25 -8.93
N GLU A 26 -1.35 3.61 -7.85
CA GLU A 26 -0.90 2.67 -6.81
C GLU A 26 -2.11 2.07 -6.07
N HIS A 27 -3.14 2.85 -5.73
CA HIS A 27 -4.40 2.36 -5.14
C HIS A 27 -5.07 1.30 -6.01
N ALA A 28 -5.13 1.53 -7.33
CA ALA A 28 -5.70 0.57 -8.26
C ALA A 28 -4.90 -0.76 -8.26
N GLN A 29 -3.57 -0.68 -8.19
CA GLN A 29 -2.70 -1.84 -8.11
C GLN A 29 -2.86 -2.59 -6.79
N ILE A 30 -2.86 -1.88 -5.67
CA ILE A 30 -3.06 -2.43 -4.31
C ILE A 30 -4.43 -3.10 -4.22
N SER A 31 -5.49 -2.45 -4.70
CA SER A 31 -6.84 -3.00 -4.74
C SER A 31 -6.91 -4.33 -5.50
N ALA A 32 -6.22 -4.42 -6.64
CA ALA A 32 -6.16 -5.65 -7.42
C ALA A 32 -5.39 -6.78 -6.69
N LEU A 33 -4.32 -6.45 -5.96
CA LEU A 33 -3.56 -7.40 -5.13
C LEU A 33 -4.41 -7.89 -3.95
N LEU A 34 -5.08 -6.98 -3.23
CA LEU A 34 -5.97 -7.33 -2.13
C LEU A 34 -7.06 -8.31 -2.56
N ALA A 35 -7.71 -8.06 -3.69
CA ALA A 35 -8.74 -8.95 -4.22
C ALA A 35 -8.20 -10.38 -4.50
N ARG A 36 -6.96 -10.51 -4.97
CA ARG A 36 -6.33 -11.82 -5.21
C ARG A 36 -5.95 -12.53 -3.92
N VAL A 37 -5.38 -11.79 -2.97
CA VAL A 37 -5.03 -12.30 -1.63
C VAL A 37 -6.27 -12.80 -0.89
N GLU A 38 -7.37 -12.05 -0.92
CA GLU A 38 -8.65 -12.46 -0.30
C GLU A 38 -9.18 -13.75 -0.95
N ALA A 39 -9.23 -13.81 -2.28
CA ALA A 39 -9.72 -14.99 -3.01
C ALA A 39 -8.85 -16.24 -2.79
N LEU A 40 -7.53 -16.08 -2.57
CA LEU A 40 -6.63 -17.18 -2.25
C LEU A 40 -6.79 -17.65 -0.80
N THR A 41 -6.94 -16.70 0.12
CA THR A 41 -7.16 -16.97 1.54
C THR A 41 -8.42 -17.82 1.78
N GLU A 42 -9.49 -17.59 1.02
CA GLU A 42 -10.70 -18.42 1.08
C GLU A 42 -10.45 -19.88 0.65
N ARG A 43 -9.52 -20.12 -0.28
CA ARG A 43 -9.19 -21.46 -0.79
C ARG A 43 -8.19 -22.22 0.09
N VAL A 44 -7.33 -21.51 0.82
CA VAL A 44 -6.32 -22.13 1.68
C VAL A 44 -6.94 -22.89 2.86
N GLY A 45 -8.14 -22.49 3.32
CA GLY A 45 -8.89 -23.22 4.34
C GLY A 45 -9.18 -24.70 4.01
N ASP A 46 -9.09 -25.09 2.74
CA ASP A 46 -9.37 -26.44 2.26
C ASP A 46 -8.12 -27.35 2.20
N GLY A 47 -6.94 -26.87 2.65
CA GLY A 47 -5.71 -27.68 2.76
C GLY A 47 -4.91 -27.84 1.46
N ASP A 48 -5.15 -27.01 0.44
CA ASP A 48 -4.39 -27.02 -0.81
C ASP A 48 -3.04 -26.30 -0.69
N THR A 49 -1.96 -27.07 -0.69
CA THR A 49 -0.58 -26.55 -0.63
C THR A 49 -0.25 -25.61 -1.79
N LYS A 50 -0.85 -25.77 -2.98
CA LYS A 50 -0.61 -24.85 -4.10
C LYS A 50 -1.22 -23.49 -3.84
N SER A 51 -2.42 -23.46 -3.26
CA SER A 51 -3.07 -22.22 -2.83
C SER A 51 -2.27 -21.50 -1.75
N VAL A 52 -1.60 -22.23 -0.84
CA VAL A 52 -0.70 -21.63 0.16
C VAL A 52 0.50 -20.94 -0.49
N ILE A 53 1.16 -21.60 -1.46
CA ILE A 53 2.29 -21.02 -2.19
C ILE A 53 1.85 -19.76 -2.94
N ALA A 54 0.73 -19.85 -3.68
CA ALA A 54 0.20 -18.70 -4.41
C ALA A 54 -0.21 -17.55 -3.49
N LEU A 55 -0.79 -17.85 -2.32
CA LEU A 55 -1.14 -16.84 -1.32
C LEU A 55 0.11 -16.12 -0.79
N ARG A 56 1.19 -16.88 -0.53
CA ARG A 56 2.47 -16.32 -0.11
C ARG A 56 3.06 -15.38 -1.17
N ASP A 57 3.06 -15.79 -2.43
CA ASP A 57 3.59 -14.99 -3.54
C ASP A 57 2.80 -13.67 -3.70
N GLU A 58 1.48 -13.72 -3.63
CA GLU A 58 0.63 -12.51 -3.72
C GLU A 58 0.76 -11.61 -2.49
N LEU A 59 0.93 -12.17 -1.29
CA LEU A 59 1.17 -11.37 -0.09
C LEU A 59 2.54 -10.69 -0.13
N LEU A 60 3.58 -11.35 -0.64
CA LEU A 60 4.89 -10.71 -0.87
C LEU A 60 4.79 -9.57 -1.89
N ALA A 61 4.10 -9.80 -3.01
CA ALA A 61 3.86 -8.76 -4.01
C ALA A 61 3.05 -7.58 -3.45
N LEU A 62 2.04 -7.85 -2.61
CA LEU A 62 1.30 -6.81 -1.90
C LEU A 62 2.22 -6.03 -0.97
N GLY A 63 3.07 -6.71 -0.20
CA GLY A 63 4.01 -6.07 0.72
C GLY A 63 4.98 -5.13 0.03
N GLU A 64 5.56 -5.55 -1.10
CA GLU A 64 6.47 -4.71 -1.87
C GLU A 64 5.80 -3.41 -2.34
N VAL A 65 4.59 -3.52 -2.88
CA VAL A 65 3.85 -2.35 -3.38
C VAL A 65 3.38 -1.46 -2.22
N LEU A 66 2.77 -2.05 -1.19
CA LEU A 66 2.24 -1.32 -0.04
C LEU A 66 3.36 -0.57 0.70
N LEU A 67 4.48 -1.20 0.99
CA LEU A 67 5.57 -0.52 1.73
C LEU A 67 6.17 0.64 0.94
N ALA A 68 6.30 0.48 -0.38
CA ALA A 68 6.77 1.56 -1.25
C ALA A 68 5.77 2.71 -1.33
N HIS A 69 4.48 2.38 -1.38
CA HIS A 69 3.36 3.31 -1.40
C HIS A 69 3.26 4.14 -0.12
N LEU A 70 3.17 3.49 1.05
CA LEU A 70 3.13 4.17 2.35
C LEU A 70 4.33 5.10 2.56
N HIS A 71 5.51 4.69 2.09
CA HIS A 71 6.71 5.54 2.16
C HIS A 71 6.62 6.76 1.23
N TYR A 72 6.07 6.58 0.03
CA TYR A 72 5.87 7.65 -0.92
C TYR A 72 4.86 8.68 -0.37
N GLU A 73 3.77 8.23 0.23
CA GLU A 73 2.75 9.06 0.85
C GLU A 73 3.26 9.84 2.05
N GLU A 74 3.96 9.16 2.97
CA GLU A 74 4.62 9.79 4.11
C GLU A 74 5.52 10.97 3.70
N TYR A 75 6.07 10.91 2.49
CA TYR A 75 6.93 11.96 1.94
C TYR A 75 6.18 13.01 1.11
N GLN A 76 5.13 12.63 0.37
CA GLN A 76 4.50 13.48 -0.65
C GLN A 76 3.14 14.04 -0.26
N LEU A 77 2.28 13.28 0.42
CA LEU A 77 0.94 13.75 0.82
C LEU A 77 0.98 15.02 1.68
N PRO A 78 1.95 15.24 2.59
CA PRO A 78 2.09 16.50 3.33
C PRO A 78 2.19 17.75 2.44
N SER A 79 2.69 17.61 1.21
CA SER A 79 2.76 18.73 0.26
C SER A 79 1.42 19.13 -0.36
N LEU A 80 0.39 18.28 -0.22
CA LEU A 80 -0.95 18.51 -0.73
C LEU A 80 -1.90 19.12 0.32
N ALA A 81 -1.52 19.11 1.59
CA ALA A 81 -2.36 19.57 2.69
C ALA A 81 -2.28 21.09 2.93
N GLU A 82 -3.33 21.65 3.55
CA GLU A 82 -3.33 23.02 4.03
C GLU A 82 -2.29 23.21 5.15
N GLU A 83 -1.54 24.32 5.14
CA GLU A 83 -0.40 24.55 6.05
C GLU A 83 -0.72 24.37 7.55
N ASP A 84 -1.96 24.65 7.97
CA ASP A 84 -2.41 24.54 9.36
C ASP A 84 -2.84 23.14 9.79
N LYS A 85 -2.93 22.18 8.85
CA LYS A 85 -3.34 20.78 9.09
C LYS A 85 -2.22 19.76 8.86
N VAL A 86 -1.08 20.19 8.30
CA VAL A 86 0.03 19.28 7.93
C VAL A 86 0.50 18.44 9.11
N ASP A 87 0.72 19.04 10.28
CA ASP A 87 1.29 18.33 11.43
C ASP A 87 0.34 17.26 11.99
N GLU A 88 -0.95 17.58 12.13
CA GLU A 88 -1.99 16.63 12.58
C GLU A 88 -2.13 15.47 11.59
N MET A 89 -2.20 15.79 10.30
CA MET A 89 -2.29 14.80 9.23
C MET A 89 -1.08 13.85 9.22
N VAL A 90 0.14 14.38 9.35
CA VAL A 90 1.37 13.57 9.37
C VAL A 90 1.38 12.62 10.57
N GLU A 91 0.98 13.08 11.76
CA GLU A 91 0.92 12.23 12.94
C GLU A 91 -0.10 11.10 12.80
N ASP A 92 -1.29 11.40 12.25
CA ASP A 92 -2.35 10.43 12.06
C ASP A 92 -1.98 9.39 10.99
N MET A 93 -1.53 9.85 9.82
CA MET A 93 -1.04 9.01 8.73
C MET A 93 0.07 8.07 9.21
N HIS A 94 1.06 8.59 9.94
CA HIS A 94 2.17 7.76 10.43
C HIS A 94 1.68 6.67 11.39
N ARG A 95 0.69 6.98 12.25
CA ARG A 95 0.11 6.01 13.18
C ARG A 95 -0.67 4.92 12.44
N GLU A 96 -1.46 5.30 11.43
CA GLU A 96 -2.24 4.38 10.61
C GLU A 96 -1.32 3.48 9.78
N HIS A 97 -0.32 4.05 9.12
CA HIS A 97 0.66 3.31 8.32
C HIS A 97 1.50 2.36 9.20
N GLN A 98 1.86 2.76 10.43
CA GLN A 98 2.50 1.85 11.39
C GLN A 98 1.61 0.66 11.76
N SER A 99 0.32 0.90 11.95
CA SER A 99 -0.66 -0.17 12.21
C SER A 99 -0.76 -1.13 11.03
N GLN A 100 -0.85 -0.62 9.80
CA GLN A 100 -0.90 -1.44 8.58
C GLN A 100 0.35 -2.32 8.44
N ARG A 101 1.55 -1.75 8.63
CA ARG A 101 2.83 -2.48 8.62
C ARG A 101 2.85 -3.59 9.68
N ALA A 102 2.40 -3.31 10.89
CA ALA A 102 2.35 -4.30 11.97
C ALA A 102 1.38 -5.46 11.67
N ILE A 103 0.21 -5.18 11.08
CA ILE A 103 -0.74 -6.22 10.67
C ILE A 103 -0.12 -7.05 9.55
N PHE A 104 0.48 -6.42 8.55
CA PHE A 104 1.12 -7.09 7.43
C PHE A 104 2.24 -8.04 7.90
N ASP A 105 3.13 -7.57 8.79
CA ASP A 105 4.19 -8.39 9.38
C ASP A 105 3.63 -9.60 10.13
N SER A 106 2.51 -9.42 10.85
CA SER A 106 1.83 -10.54 11.52
C SER A 106 1.27 -11.55 10.53
N VAL A 107 0.65 -11.10 9.44
CA VAL A 107 0.12 -11.95 8.36
C VAL A 107 1.22 -12.78 7.70
N ILE A 108 2.37 -12.17 7.39
CA ILE A 108 3.52 -12.87 6.81
C ILE A 108 4.08 -13.92 7.79
N ARG A 109 4.20 -13.58 9.07
CA ARG A 109 4.65 -14.55 10.08
C ARG A 109 3.71 -15.73 10.21
N GLU A 110 2.40 -15.50 10.19
CA GLU A 110 1.39 -16.57 10.28
C GLU A 110 1.40 -17.50 9.05
N LEU A 111 1.79 -16.99 7.88
CA LEU A 111 1.98 -17.81 6.68
C LEU A 111 3.16 -18.78 6.77
N ASP A 112 4.24 -18.37 7.43
CA ASP A 112 5.45 -19.20 7.59
C ASP A 112 5.25 -20.29 8.67
N GLU A 113 4.18 -20.22 9.48
CA GLU A 113 3.79 -21.26 10.41
C GLU A 113 3.06 -22.43 9.70
N THR A 114 3.45 -23.67 10.00
CA THR A 114 2.98 -24.89 9.31
C THR A 114 1.48 -25.20 9.44
N ALA A 115 0.73 -24.41 10.20
CA ALA A 115 -0.71 -24.52 10.39
C ALA A 115 -1.39 -23.23 9.90
N VAL A 116 -1.42 -23.05 8.58
CA VAL A 116 -2.17 -21.96 7.96
C VAL A 116 -3.66 -22.18 8.24
N GLY A 117 -4.22 -21.39 9.16
CA GLY A 117 -5.55 -21.60 9.73
C GLY A 117 -6.43 -20.35 9.73
N SER A 118 -7.48 -20.37 10.54
CA SER A 118 -8.46 -19.28 10.65
C SER A 118 -7.85 -17.93 11.05
N LYS A 119 -6.68 -17.91 11.71
CA LYS A 119 -5.96 -16.68 12.07
C LYS A 119 -5.49 -15.90 10.85
N LEU A 120 -4.90 -16.60 9.87
CA LEU A 120 -4.47 -15.95 8.63
C LEU A 120 -5.64 -15.31 7.90
N VAL A 121 -6.80 -15.99 7.87
CA VAL A 121 -8.02 -15.45 7.25
C VAL A 121 -8.48 -14.17 7.94
N VAL A 122 -8.42 -14.13 9.27
CA VAL A 122 -8.76 -12.93 10.05
C VAL A 122 -7.75 -11.82 9.77
N GLY A 123 -6.45 -12.10 9.85
CA GLY A 123 -5.39 -11.11 9.63
C GLY A 123 -5.42 -10.51 8.23
N VAL A 124 -5.64 -11.33 7.19
CA VAL A 124 -5.80 -10.84 5.81
C VAL A 124 -7.02 -9.93 5.66
N ARG A 125 -8.14 -10.25 6.31
CA ARG A 125 -9.35 -9.40 6.27
C ARG A 125 -9.15 -8.08 7.02
N GLU A 126 -8.49 -8.12 8.17
CA GLU A 126 -8.15 -6.92 8.94
C GLU A 126 -7.21 -6.01 8.16
N LEU A 127 -6.16 -6.58 7.55
CA LEU A 127 -5.23 -5.86 6.68
C LEU A 127 -5.96 -5.22 5.48
N SER A 128 -6.77 -6.01 4.78
CA SER A 128 -7.48 -5.55 3.57
C SER A 128 -8.47 -4.43 3.89
N ARG A 129 -9.09 -4.48 5.07
CA ARG A 129 -9.96 -3.41 5.55
C ARG A 129 -9.16 -2.17 5.90
N ALA A 130 -8.08 -2.30 6.67
CA ALA A 130 -7.26 -1.16 7.08
C ALA A 130 -6.74 -0.38 5.87
N ILE A 131 -6.21 -1.08 4.85
CA ILE A 131 -5.71 -0.46 3.63
C ILE A 131 -6.83 0.21 2.82
N ARG A 132 -8.02 -0.41 2.71
CA ARG A 132 -9.14 0.20 1.99
C ARG A 132 -9.70 1.43 2.68
N ASP A 133 -9.89 1.36 3.99
CA ASP A 133 -10.41 2.47 4.79
C ASP A 133 -9.48 3.70 4.67
N ASP A 134 -8.16 3.46 4.63
CA ASP A 134 -7.11 4.46 4.42
C ASP A 134 -7.14 5.08 3.00
N MET A 135 -7.05 4.25 1.95
CA MET A 135 -7.15 4.72 0.55
C MET A 135 -8.44 5.51 0.29
N GLU A 136 -9.58 5.09 0.84
CA GLU A 136 -10.87 5.79 0.71
C GLU A 136 -10.83 7.17 1.40
N HIS A 137 -10.15 7.28 2.54
CA HIS A 137 -9.95 8.54 3.24
C HIS A 137 -9.10 9.49 2.41
N GLU A 138 -7.94 9.04 1.92
CA GLU A 138 -7.02 9.84 1.11
C GLU A 138 -7.67 10.31 -0.19
N GLU A 139 -8.38 9.40 -0.89
CA GLU A 139 -9.10 9.73 -2.11
C GLU A 139 -10.13 10.85 -1.90
N ARG A 140 -10.79 10.85 -0.75
CA ARG A 140 -11.81 11.83 -0.41
C ARG A 140 -11.22 13.17 0.03
N GLU A 141 -10.22 13.15 0.91
CA GLU A 141 -9.72 14.35 1.58
C GLU A 141 -8.55 15.03 0.86
N LEU A 142 -7.68 14.26 0.18
CA LEU A 142 -6.41 14.76 -0.35
C LEU A 142 -6.33 14.69 -1.88
N LEU A 143 -7.01 13.72 -2.49
CA LEU A 143 -6.95 13.49 -3.93
C LEU A 143 -8.18 14.01 -4.67
N SER A 144 -9.19 14.62 -4.03
CA SER A 144 -10.43 15.01 -4.71
C SER A 144 -10.37 16.34 -5.47
N GLU A 145 -9.37 17.19 -5.21
CA GLU A 145 -9.21 18.49 -5.84
C GLU A 145 -8.38 18.42 -7.15
N SER A 146 -8.87 19.14 -8.18
CA SER A 146 -8.25 19.30 -9.51
C SER A 146 -8.12 20.78 -9.86
#